data_AF-A0A4Q9W0B6-F1
#
_entry.id   AF-A0A4Q9W0B6-F1
#
_cell.length_a   1.000
_cell.length_b   1.000
_cell.length_c   1.000
_cell.angle_alpha   90.00
_cell.angle_beta   90.00
_cell.angle_gamma   90.00
#
_symmetry.space_group_name_H-M   'P 1'
#
loop_
_entity.id
_entity.type
_entity.pdbx_description
1 polymer ?
#
loop_
_entity_poly.entity_id
_entity_poly.type
_entity_poly.pdbx_seq_one_letter_code
_entity_poly.pdbx_strand_id
1 'polypeptide(L)'
;IKHAEDIIKNTNNPNINPQDIIKALNNIKTATDNLHGEQRLQNEKDTSNNSIDHMTHLNQPQKDALKQAIDGATTREQVAEKLKEAKALDNAMKQLEDQVNQDDQISNSSPFINEDSDKQKTYNDKIQAAKEIINQTSNPTLDKQ
;
A
#
# COMPACT_ATOMS: atom_id res chain seq x y z
N ILE A 1 28.24 -19.29 0.36
CA ILE A 1 28.97 -18.20 -0.33
C ILE A 1 30.40 -18.06 0.22
N LYS A 2 30.61 -17.83 1.53
CA LYS A 2 31.96 -17.76 2.16
C LYS A 2 32.95 -18.85 1.72
N HIS A 3 32.52 -20.12 1.68
CA HIS A 3 33.36 -21.24 1.21
C HIS A 3 33.74 -21.16 -0.29
N ALA A 4 32.89 -20.57 -1.14
CA ALA A 4 33.21 -20.37 -2.56
C ALA A 4 34.16 -19.17 -2.75
N GLU A 5 33.99 -18.11 -1.94
CA GLU A 5 34.91 -16.96 -1.91
C GLU A 5 36.32 -17.37 -1.45
N ASP A 6 36.41 -18.28 -0.46
CA ASP A 6 37.67 -18.78 0.06
C ASP A 6 38.47 -19.59 -0.97
N ILE A 7 37.79 -20.32 -1.87
CA ILE A 7 38.44 -21.06 -2.98
C ILE A 7 38.97 -20.11 -4.06
N ILE A 8 38.20 -19.07 -4.41
CA ILE A 8 38.62 -18.05 -5.39
C ILE A 8 39.81 -17.24 -4.85
N LYS A 9 39.82 -16.91 -3.55
CA LYS A 9 40.95 -16.21 -2.89
C LYS A 9 42.23 -17.05 -2.79
N ASN A 10 42.13 -18.38 -2.92
CA ASN A 10 43.26 -19.31 -2.87
C ASN A 10 43.89 -19.61 -4.25
N THR A 11 43.55 -18.84 -5.28
CA THR A 11 44.09 -18.94 -6.65
C THR A 11 45.60 -18.74 -6.78
N ASN A 12 46.28 -18.35 -5.69
CA ASN A 12 47.75 -18.28 -5.60
C ASN A 12 48.42 -19.56 -5.08
N ASN A 13 47.67 -20.65 -4.85
CA ASN A 13 48.20 -21.91 -4.32
C ASN A 13 47.90 -23.09 -5.29
N PRO A 14 48.91 -23.77 -5.87
CA PRO A 14 48.74 -24.67 -7.03
C PRO A 14 48.05 -26.02 -6.73
N ASN A 15 47.41 -26.18 -5.58
CA ASN A 15 46.82 -27.46 -5.13
C ASN A 15 45.31 -27.35 -4.82
N ILE A 16 44.56 -26.63 -5.66
CA ILE A 16 43.10 -26.58 -5.54
C ILE A 16 42.51 -27.93 -5.93
N ASN A 17 41.90 -28.61 -4.98
CA ASN A 17 41.24 -29.90 -5.21
C ASN A 17 39.95 -29.69 -6.04
N PRO A 18 39.79 -30.39 -7.19
CA PRO A 18 38.56 -30.34 -7.99
C PRO A 18 37.27 -30.58 -7.19
N GLN A 19 37.33 -31.38 -6.12
CA GLN A 19 36.19 -31.63 -5.23
C GLN A 19 35.72 -30.38 -4.47
N ASP A 20 36.65 -29.51 -4.06
CA ASP A 20 36.32 -28.28 -3.35
C ASP A 20 35.60 -27.29 -4.28
N ILE A 21 36.05 -27.20 -5.54
CA ILE A 21 35.39 -26.40 -6.58
C ILE A 21 33.95 -26.89 -6.81
N ILE A 22 33.73 -28.20 -6.95
CA ILE A 22 32.39 -28.79 -7.13
C ILE A 22 31.48 -28.46 -5.94
N LYS A 23 32.01 -28.56 -4.72
CA LYS A 23 31.26 -28.23 -3.50
C LYS A 23 30.87 -26.75 -3.44
N ALA A 24 31.78 -25.85 -3.81
CA ALA A 24 31.48 -24.42 -3.89
C ALA A 24 30.43 -24.08 -4.96
N LEU A 25 30.50 -24.71 -6.14
CA LEU A 25 29.50 -24.55 -7.20
C LEU A 25 28.12 -25.03 -6.74
N ASN A 26 28.04 -26.20 -6.09
CA ASN A 26 26.79 -26.71 -5.54
C ASN A 26 26.21 -25.75 -4.47
N ASN A 27 27.05 -25.19 -3.60
CA ASN A 27 26.60 -24.22 -2.61
C ASN A 27 26.09 -22.91 -3.23
N ILE A 28 26.71 -22.43 -4.32
CA ILE A 28 26.23 -21.25 -5.06
C ILE A 28 24.90 -21.58 -5.73
N LYS A 29 24.79 -22.76 -6.35
CA LYS A 29 23.55 -23.21 -7.00
C LYS A 29 22.41 -23.28 -5.99
N THR A 30 22.60 -23.95 -4.85
CA THR A 30 21.59 -24.01 -3.79
C THR A 30 21.23 -22.63 -3.23
N ALA A 31 22.22 -21.74 -3.04
CA ALA A 31 21.95 -20.38 -2.57
C ALA A 31 21.13 -19.57 -3.58
N THR A 32 21.37 -19.77 -4.88
CA THR A 32 20.64 -19.13 -5.98
C THR A 32 19.23 -19.69 -6.09
N ASP A 33 19.08 -21.02 -6.03
CA ASP A 33 17.79 -21.70 -6.05
C ASP A 33 16.88 -21.24 -4.88
N ASN A 34 17.48 -20.82 -3.76
CA ASN A 34 16.78 -20.29 -2.59
C ASN A 34 16.39 -18.80 -2.70
N LEU A 35 16.72 -18.10 -3.78
CA LEU A 35 16.33 -16.71 -4.01
C LEU A 35 14.88 -16.61 -4.50
N HIS A 36 13.92 -16.87 -3.62
CA HIS A 36 12.48 -16.81 -3.91
C HIS A 36 11.89 -15.38 -3.85
N GLY A 37 12.68 -14.36 -4.21
CA GLY A 37 12.29 -12.95 -4.07
C GLY A 37 11.02 -12.60 -4.85
N GLU A 38 10.94 -13.04 -6.11
CA GLU A 38 9.80 -12.77 -6.99
C GLU A 38 8.50 -13.42 -6.49
N GLN A 39 8.57 -14.69 -6.09
CA GLN A 39 7.41 -15.40 -5.53
C GLN A 39 6.91 -14.72 -4.25
N ARG A 40 7.83 -14.28 -3.39
CA ARG A 40 7.47 -13.56 -2.15
C ARG A 40 6.84 -12.20 -2.45
N LEU A 41 7.35 -11.49 -3.46
CA LEU A 41 6.76 -10.23 -3.92
C LEU A 41 5.33 -10.44 -4.43
N GLN A 42 5.12 -11.44 -5.29
CA GLN A 42 3.78 -11.74 -5.82
C GLN A 42 2.79 -12.09 -4.71
N ASN A 43 3.18 -12.95 -3.76
CA ASN A 43 2.34 -13.30 -2.61
C ASN A 43 1.95 -12.07 -1.77
N GLU A 44 2.86 -11.10 -1.62
CA GLU A 44 2.59 -9.87 -0.88
C GLU A 44 1.67 -8.92 -1.64
N LYS A 45 1.79 -8.84 -2.97
CA LYS A 45 0.83 -8.11 -3.82
C LYS A 45 -0.57 -8.70 -3.65
N ASP A 46 -0.71 -10.01 -3.79
CA ASP A 46 -2.00 -10.71 -3.67
C ASP A 46 -2.63 -10.49 -2.28
N THR A 47 -1.83 -10.62 -1.22
CA THR A 47 -2.29 -10.39 0.16
C THR A 47 -2.71 -8.93 0.39
N SER A 48 -1.97 -7.98 -0.18
CA SER A 48 -2.28 -6.55 -0.05
C SER A 48 -3.53 -6.17 -0.83
N ASN A 49 -3.71 -6.70 -2.04
CA ASN A 49 -4.91 -6.51 -2.85
C ASN A 49 -6.15 -7.07 -2.14
N ASN A 50 -6.05 -8.26 -1.55
CA ASN A 50 -7.11 -8.85 -0.74
C ASN A 50 -7.43 -7.96 0.49
N SER A 51 -6.41 -7.40 1.14
CA SER A 51 -6.61 -6.46 2.25
C SER A 51 -7.36 -5.20 1.80
N ILE A 52 -7.07 -4.66 0.60
CA ILE A 52 -7.77 -3.50 0.03
C ILE A 52 -9.23 -3.85 -0.28
N ASP A 53 -9.52 -5.06 -0.78
CA ASP A 53 -10.90 -5.48 -1.05
C ASP A 53 -11.78 -5.44 0.21
N HIS A 54 -11.20 -5.73 1.38
CA HIS A 54 -11.86 -5.70 2.68
C HIS A 54 -11.97 -4.30 3.35
N MET A 55 -11.37 -3.26 2.77
CA MET A 55 -11.51 -1.89 3.26
C MET A 55 -12.92 -1.38 2.96
N THR A 56 -13.71 -1.05 3.97
CA THR A 56 -15.16 -0.81 3.81
C THR A 56 -15.52 0.64 3.52
N HIS A 57 -14.60 1.58 3.73
CA HIS A 57 -14.87 3.02 3.58
C HIS A 57 -14.32 3.58 2.27
N LEU A 58 -13.44 2.83 1.59
CA LEU A 58 -12.99 3.18 0.24
C LEU A 58 -14.10 2.93 -0.79
N ASN A 59 -14.32 3.89 -1.68
CA ASN A 59 -15.15 3.68 -2.86
C ASN A 59 -14.43 2.81 -3.91
N GLN A 60 -15.18 2.26 -4.87
CA GLN A 60 -14.62 1.32 -5.84
C GLN A 60 -13.45 1.91 -6.67
N PRO A 61 -13.54 3.14 -7.20
CA PRO A 61 -12.41 3.73 -7.92
C PRO A 61 -11.14 3.88 -7.08
N GLN A 62 -11.24 4.20 -5.78
CA GLN A 62 -10.09 4.26 -4.88
C GLN A 62 -9.45 2.88 -4.71
N LYS A 63 -10.26 1.83 -4.49
CA LYS A 63 -9.77 0.45 -4.40
C LYS A 63 -9.02 0.04 -5.66
N ASP A 64 -9.60 0.30 -6.82
CA ASP A 64 -9.01 -0.06 -8.12
C ASP A 64 -7.66 0.63 -8.34
N ALA A 65 -7.57 1.93 -8.08
CA ALA A 65 -6.33 2.69 -8.21
C ALA A 65 -5.24 2.21 -7.25
N LEU A 66 -5.61 1.89 -6.00
CA LEU A 66 -4.66 1.37 -5.00
C LEU A 66 -4.16 -0.04 -5.37
N LYS A 67 -5.05 -0.92 -5.87
CA LYS A 67 -4.67 -2.25 -6.34
C LYS A 67 -3.74 -2.17 -7.55
N GLN A 68 -4.02 -1.29 -8.50
CA GLN A 68 -3.12 -1.02 -9.62
C GLN A 68 -1.74 -0.53 -9.15
N ALA A 69 -1.70 0.31 -8.12
CA ALA A 69 -0.44 0.77 -7.54
C ALA A 69 0.34 -0.37 -6.87
N ILE A 70 -0.34 -1.28 -6.15
CA ILE A 70 0.25 -2.48 -5.55
C ILE A 70 0.81 -3.41 -6.63
N ASP A 71 0.04 -3.67 -7.68
CA ASP A 71 0.45 -4.53 -8.79
C ASP A 71 1.67 -3.96 -9.54
N GLY A 72 1.77 -2.64 -9.64
CA GLY A 72 2.90 -1.92 -10.21
C GLY A 72 4.15 -1.86 -9.32
N ALA A 73 4.09 -2.28 -8.05
CA ALA A 73 5.25 -2.26 -7.16
C ALA A 73 6.31 -3.30 -7.58
N THR A 74 7.59 -2.94 -7.47
CA THR A 74 8.73 -3.78 -7.88
C THR A 74 9.49 -4.37 -6.69
N THR A 75 9.21 -3.90 -5.48
CA THR A 75 9.80 -4.43 -4.25
C THR A 75 8.75 -4.64 -3.18
N ARG A 76 9.11 -5.48 -2.20
CA ARG A 76 8.26 -5.81 -1.05
C ARG A 76 8.01 -4.58 -0.16
N GLU A 77 9.02 -3.72 -0.05
CA GLU A 77 8.94 -2.46 0.68
C GLU A 77 7.93 -1.51 0.04
N GLN A 78 7.93 -1.40 -1.30
CA GLN A 78 6.96 -0.59 -2.04
C GLN A 78 5.53 -1.11 -1.86
N VAL A 79 5.33 -2.43 -1.87
CA VAL A 79 4.02 -3.04 -1.58
C VAL A 79 3.55 -2.66 -0.16
N ALA A 80 4.43 -2.79 0.83
CA ALA A 80 4.12 -2.45 2.21
C ALA A 80 3.79 -0.96 2.41
N GLU A 81 4.53 -0.06 1.75
CA GLU A 81 4.27 1.38 1.78
C GLU A 81 2.90 1.72 1.20
N LYS A 82 2.58 1.20 0.01
CA LYS A 82 1.28 1.42 -0.64
C LYS A 82 0.12 0.86 0.17
N LEU A 83 0.29 -0.31 0.81
CA LEU A 83 -0.73 -0.85 1.71
C LEU A 83 -0.94 0.06 2.94
N LYS A 84 0.13 0.65 3.48
CA LYS A 84 0.02 1.64 4.56
C LYS A 84 -0.73 2.89 4.10
N GLU A 85 -0.49 3.35 2.87
CA GLU A 85 -1.24 4.47 2.29
C GLU A 85 -2.73 4.14 2.12
N ALA A 86 -3.05 2.95 1.61
CA ALA A 86 -4.42 2.46 1.47
C ALA A 86 -5.17 2.45 2.82
N LYS A 87 -4.54 1.91 3.88
CA LYS A 87 -5.10 1.91 5.24
C LYS A 87 -5.32 3.32 5.79
N ALA A 88 -4.42 4.25 5.49
CA ALA A 88 -4.57 5.63 5.91
C ALA A 88 -5.73 6.33 5.17
N LEU A 89 -5.89 6.06 3.87
CA LEU A 89 -7.00 6.58 3.09
C LEU A 89 -8.35 6.01 3.56
N ASP A 90 -8.44 4.72 3.85
CA ASP A 90 -9.68 4.09 4.38
C ASP A 90 -10.10 4.73 5.72
N ASN A 91 -9.14 5.01 6.61
CA ASN A 91 -9.42 5.74 7.85
C ASN A 91 -9.88 7.19 7.61
N ALA A 92 -9.29 7.88 6.63
CA ALA A 92 -9.71 9.25 6.28
C ALA A 92 -11.13 9.25 5.69
N MET A 93 -11.45 8.30 4.81
CA MET A 93 -12.79 8.12 4.27
C MET A 93 -13.82 7.83 5.37
N LYS A 94 -13.46 6.99 6.35
CA LYS A 94 -14.30 6.77 7.53
C LYS A 94 -14.60 8.08 8.28
N GLN A 95 -13.59 8.91 8.52
CA GLN A 95 -13.78 10.20 9.21
C GLN A 95 -14.68 11.15 8.40
N LEU A 96 -14.51 11.15 7.07
CA LEU A 96 -15.35 11.93 6.15
C LEU A 96 -16.80 11.48 6.20
N GLU A 97 -17.06 10.16 6.17
CA GLU A 97 -18.38 9.56 6.32
C GLU A 97 -19.01 9.91 7.69
N ASP A 98 -18.23 9.79 8.78
CA ASP A 98 -18.69 10.15 10.13
C ASP A 98 -19.14 11.62 10.20
N GLN A 99 -18.39 12.55 9.57
CA GLN A 99 -18.74 13.97 9.54
C GLN A 99 -19.98 14.25 8.69
N VAL A 100 -20.14 13.55 7.56
CA VAL A 100 -21.34 13.64 6.71
C VAL A 100 -22.57 13.10 7.44
N ASN A 101 -22.42 12.01 8.21
CA ASN A 101 -23.51 11.44 8.99
C ASN A 101 -23.97 12.35 10.15
N GLN A 102 -23.11 13.26 10.61
CA GLN A 102 -23.46 14.27 11.63
C GLN A 102 -24.19 15.49 11.05
N ASP A 103 -24.27 15.63 9.72
CA ASP A 103 -24.82 16.79 9.03
C ASP A 103 -26.22 17.16 9.53
N ASP A 104 -27.13 16.20 9.59
CA ASP A 104 -28.51 16.44 10.04
C ASP A 104 -28.57 16.98 11.48
N GLN A 105 -27.70 16.51 12.38
CA GLN A 105 -27.66 17.00 13.76
C GLN A 105 -27.10 18.42 13.82
N ILE A 106 -26.03 18.70 13.07
CA ILE A 106 -25.38 20.02 13.05
C ILE A 106 -26.30 21.05 12.40
N SER A 107 -26.87 20.73 11.23
CA SER A 107 -27.72 21.61 10.44
C SER A 107 -29.03 21.98 11.15
N ASN A 108 -29.51 21.14 12.08
CA ASN A 108 -30.68 21.44 12.93
C ASN A 108 -30.31 22.06 14.28
N SER A 109 -29.03 22.24 14.58
CA SER A 109 -28.57 22.78 15.86
C SER A 109 -28.73 24.30 15.92
N SER A 110 -29.00 24.83 17.12
CA SER A 110 -29.08 26.28 17.36
C SER A 110 -27.81 27.04 16.93
N PRO A 111 -26.58 26.55 17.19
CA PRO A 111 -25.37 27.19 16.67
C PRO A 111 -25.37 27.36 15.16
N PHE A 112 -25.75 26.34 14.39
CA PHE A 112 -25.78 26.44 12.94
C PHE A 112 -26.87 27.40 12.46
N ILE A 113 -28.10 27.25 12.96
CA ILE A 113 -29.26 28.04 12.52
C ILE A 113 -29.07 29.55 12.78
N ASN A 114 -28.40 29.91 13.87
CA ASN A 114 -28.18 31.31 14.26
C ASN A 114 -26.83 31.89 13.79
N GLU A 115 -26.02 31.13 13.07
CA GLU A 115 -24.73 31.58 12.54
C GLU A 115 -24.91 32.43 11.27
N ASP A 116 -23.90 33.25 10.95
CA ASP A 116 -23.87 34.07 9.74
C ASP A 116 -24.04 33.22 8.46
N SER A 117 -24.76 33.74 7.47
CA SER A 117 -25.08 33.05 6.21
C SER A 117 -23.84 32.54 5.48
N ASP A 118 -22.74 33.30 5.51
CA ASP A 118 -21.49 32.94 4.82
C ASP A 118 -20.83 31.70 5.45
N LYS A 119 -20.93 31.56 6.78
CA LYS A 119 -20.40 30.39 7.50
C LYS A 119 -21.31 29.18 7.33
N GLN A 120 -22.63 29.35 7.37
CA GLN A 120 -23.59 28.29 7.01
C GLN A 120 -23.32 27.75 5.61
N LYS A 121 -23.16 28.66 4.63
CA LYS A 121 -22.84 28.30 3.25
C LYS A 121 -21.50 27.56 3.16
N THR A 122 -20.47 28.06 3.84
CA THR A 122 -19.15 27.41 3.86
C THR A 122 -19.24 25.98 4.39
N TYR A 123 -19.97 25.75 5.48
CA TYR A 123 -20.19 24.41 6.02
C TYR A 123 -20.93 23.51 5.03
N ASN A 124 -22.04 23.98 4.46
CA ASN A 124 -22.84 23.22 3.48
C ASN A 124 -22.02 22.86 2.24
N ASP A 125 -21.22 23.79 1.72
CA ASP A 125 -20.33 23.56 0.57
C ASP A 125 -19.30 22.47 0.89
N LYS A 126 -18.76 22.44 2.12
CA LYS A 126 -17.80 21.41 2.57
C LYS A 126 -18.45 20.04 2.73
N ILE A 127 -19.65 19.98 3.29
CA ILE A 127 -20.42 18.72 3.37
C ILE A 127 -20.78 18.21 1.98
N GLN A 128 -21.16 19.09 1.06
CA GLN A 128 -21.44 18.71 -0.32
C GLN A 128 -20.19 18.14 -1.01
N ALA A 129 -19.04 18.80 -0.88
CA ALA A 129 -17.78 18.29 -1.42
C ALA A 129 -17.39 16.93 -0.79
N ALA A 130 -17.63 16.74 0.51
CA ALA A 130 -17.42 15.46 1.17
C ALA A 130 -18.32 14.35 0.60
N LYS A 131 -19.62 14.63 0.43
CA LYS A 131 -20.59 13.72 -0.20
C LYS A 131 -20.17 13.38 -1.63
N GLU A 132 -19.64 14.33 -2.39
CA GLU A 132 -19.12 14.08 -3.75
C GLU A 132 -17.94 13.10 -3.73
N ILE A 133 -16.96 13.28 -2.85
CA ILE A 133 -15.80 12.38 -2.71
C ILE A 133 -16.25 10.96 -2.34
N ILE A 134 -17.14 10.82 -1.34
CA ILE A 134 -17.68 9.53 -0.90
C ILE A 134 -18.34 8.79 -2.08
N ASN A 135 -19.09 9.51 -2.90
CA ASN A 135 -19.86 8.94 -4.01
C ASN A 135 -19.12 8.94 -5.36
N GLN A 136 -17.80 9.22 -5.40
CA GLN A 136 -17.04 9.19 -6.65
C GLN A 136 -17.12 7.82 -7.33
N THR A 137 -17.52 7.84 -8.61
CA THR A 137 -17.57 6.64 -9.47
C THR A 137 -16.49 6.64 -10.54
N SER A 138 -15.71 7.72 -10.66
CA SER A 138 -14.55 7.86 -11.54
C SER A 138 -13.58 8.91 -10.99
N ASN A 139 -12.33 8.91 -11.46
CA ASN A 139 -11.27 9.84 -11.04
C ASN A 139 -11.14 9.92 -9.50
N PRO A 140 -10.70 8.84 -8.84
CA PRO A 140 -10.69 8.76 -7.39
C PRO A 140 -9.81 9.83 -6.76
N THR A 141 -10.31 10.42 -5.68
CA THR A 141 -9.49 11.21 -4.76
C THR A 141 -8.69 10.25 -3.88
N LEU A 142 -7.36 10.30 -3.98
CA LEU A 142 -6.44 9.48 -3.17
C LEU A 142 -5.74 10.28 -2.06
N ASP A 143 -6.01 11.58 -1.98
CA ASP A 143 -5.49 12.44 -0.92
C ASP A 143 -6.18 12.10 0.41
N LYS A 144 -5.41 12.11 1.50
CA LYS A 144 -5.86 11.74 2.84
C LYS A 144 -6.57 12.89 3.57
N GLN A 145 -6.59 14.09 2.96
CA GLN A 145 -7.07 15.38 3.49
C GLN A 145 -6.37 15.85 4.77
#